data_AF-A0A8S3DCQ8-F1
#
_entry.id   AF-A0A8S3DCQ8-F1
#
_cell.length_a   1.000
_cell.length_b   1.000
_cell.length_c   1.000
_cell.angle_alpha   90.00
_cell.angle_beta   90.00
_cell.angle_gamma   90.00
#
_symmetry.space_group_name_H-M   'P 1'
#
loop_
_entity.id
_entity.type
_entity.pdbx_description
1 polymer ?
#
loop_
_entity_poly.entity_id
_entity_poly.type
_entity_poly.pdbx_seq_one_letter_code
_entity_poly.pdbx_strand_id
1 'polypeptide(L)' 'SLTENSERPYITRDELFANLPQEQAKFCCRKMKAYRDRNGREINNAFDYDDFTRWLFNQQP' A
#
# COMPACT_ATOMS: atom_id res chain seq x y z
N SER A 1 -0.24 10.15 -19.13
CA SER A 1 -0.55 10.81 -17.85
C SER A 1 -0.51 9.77 -16.75
N LEU A 2 0.26 9.99 -15.68
CA LEU A 2 0.60 9.01 -14.62
C LEU A 2 -0.56 8.71 -13.64
N THR A 3 -1.80 8.81 -14.08
CA THR A 3 -2.97 8.85 -13.18
C THR A 3 -4.18 8.07 -13.71
N GLU A 4 -4.00 6.99 -14.48
CA GLU A 4 -5.15 6.13 -14.83
C GLU A 4 -5.65 5.29 -13.64
N ASN A 5 -4.92 5.22 -12.53
CA ASN A 5 -5.33 4.49 -11.31
C ASN A 5 -5.35 5.34 -10.02
N SER A 6 -5.38 6.67 -10.13
CA SER A 6 -5.46 7.57 -8.95
C SER A 6 -6.79 7.49 -8.17
N GLU A 7 -7.69 6.60 -8.55
CA GLU A 7 -8.97 6.37 -7.85
C GLU A 7 -8.88 5.27 -6.79
N ARG A 8 -7.83 4.45 -6.81
CA ARG A 8 -7.73 3.28 -5.94
C ARG A 8 -6.90 3.58 -4.69
N PRO A 9 -7.51 3.72 -3.50
CA PRO A 9 -6.81 4.11 -2.27
C PRO A 9 -6.03 2.94 -1.64
N TYR A 10 -5.55 1.99 -2.44
CA TYR A 10 -4.80 0.82 -1.97
C TYR A 10 -3.86 0.27 -3.03
N ILE A 11 -2.77 -0.34 -2.58
CA ILE A 11 -1.78 -1.04 -3.41
C ILE A 11 -1.88 -2.54 -3.17
N THR A 12 -1.71 -3.36 -4.20
CA THR A 12 -1.69 -4.82 -4.03
C THR A 12 -0.29 -5.34 -3.76
N ARG A 13 -0.23 -6.55 -3.20
CA ARG A 13 1.02 -7.33 -3.08
C ARG A 13 1.74 -7.40 -4.44
N ASP A 14 1.03 -7.77 -5.49
CA ASP A 14 1.63 -7.97 -6.81
C ASP A 14 2.21 -6.67 -7.36
N GLU A 15 1.52 -5.54 -7.16
CA GLU A 15 2.04 -4.22 -7.51
C GLU A 15 3.30 -3.86 -6.71
N LEU A 16 3.36 -4.19 -5.41
CA LEU A 16 4.58 -3.99 -4.61
C LEU A 16 5.75 -4.83 -5.14
N PHE A 17 5.54 -6.11 -5.42
CA PHE A 17 6.60 -7.00 -5.92
C PHE A 17 7.01 -6.70 -7.37
N ALA A 18 6.11 -6.12 -8.18
CA ALA A 18 6.43 -5.70 -9.54
C ALA A 18 7.24 -4.39 -9.59
N ASN A 19 7.03 -3.48 -8.65
CA ASN A 19 7.63 -2.14 -8.67
C ASN A 19 8.78 -1.93 -7.68
N LEU A 20 8.95 -2.81 -6.68
CA LEU A 20 9.99 -2.69 -5.65
C LEU A 20 10.90 -3.92 -5.63
N PRO A 21 12.17 -3.77 -5.18
CA PRO A 21 13.00 -4.91 -4.82
C PRO A 21 12.30 -5.84 -3.83
N GLN A 22 12.49 -7.15 -4.00
CA GLN A 22 11.77 -8.18 -3.25
C GLN A 22 11.78 -7.95 -1.72
N GLU A 23 12.90 -7.51 -1.17
CA GLU A 23 13.04 -7.27 0.27
C GLU A 23 12.28 -6.02 0.74
N GLN A 24 12.21 -4.97 -0.10
CA GLN A 24 11.40 -3.78 0.19
C GLN A 24 9.91 -4.11 0.07
N ALA A 25 9.50 -4.87 -0.95
CA ALA A 25 8.12 -5.33 -1.08
C ALA A 25 7.67 -6.17 0.13
N LYS A 26 8.51 -7.12 0.58
CA LYS A 26 8.27 -7.88 1.81
C LYS A 26 8.18 -6.98 3.04
N PHE A 27 9.04 -5.97 3.14
CA PHE A 27 9.00 -5.02 4.26
C PHE A 27 7.68 -4.23 4.28
N CYS A 28 7.27 -3.66 3.14
CA CYS A 28 6.00 -2.97 2.98
C CYS A 28 4.82 -3.87 3.36
N CYS A 29 4.77 -5.11 2.86
CA CYS A 29 3.70 -6.06 3.18
C CYS A 29 3.61 -6.40 4.68
N ARG A 30 4.72 -6.35 5.43
CA ARG A 30 4.74 -6.61 6.89
C ARG A 30 4.34 -5.39 7.72
N LYS A 31 4.47 -4.19 7.18
CA LYS A 31 4.28 -2.93 7.91
C LYS A 31 2.95 -2.24 7.57
N MET A 32 2.48 -2.40 6.34
CA MET A 32 1.19 -1.86 5.91
C MET A 32 0.04 -2.67 6.48
N LYS A 33 -1.04 -1.98 6.83
CA LYS A 33 -2.30 -2.63 7.22
C LYS A 33 -3.01 -3.15 5.98
N ALA A 34 -3.76 -4.24 6.13
CA ALA A 34 -4.66 -4.71 5.09
C ALA A 34 -5.71 -3.63 4.79
N TYR A 35 -5.96 -3.37 3.51
CA TYR A 35 -6.93 -2.38 3.09
C TYR A 35 -8.36 -2.90 3.27
N ARG A 36 -9.23 -2.04 3.80
CA ARG A 36 -10.67 -2.29 3.93
C ARG A 36 -11.44 -1.24 3.15
N ASP A 37 -12.45 -1.69 2.41
CA ASP A 37 -13.34 -0.79 1.69
C ASP A 37 -14.24 0.02 2.65
N ARG A 38 -15.06 0.90 2.09
CA ARG A 38 -16.00 1.74 2.87
C ARG A 38 -17.06 0.95 3.64
N ASN A 39 -17.28 -0.32 3.27
CA ASN A 39 -18.20 -1.23 3.94
C ASN A 39 -17.50 -2.10 4.99
N GLY A 40 -16.20 -1.87 5.23
CA GLY A 40 -15.37 -2.64 6.18
C GLY A 40 -14.90 -4.00 5.65
N ARG A 41 -15.13 -4.29 4.36
CA ARG A 41 -14.68 -5.53 3.72
C ARG A 41 -13.20 -5.44 3.42
N GLU A 42 -12.45 -6.42 3.90
CA GLU A 42 -11.03 -6.54 3.59
C GLU A 42 -10.85 -6.99 2.13
N ILE A 43 -9.99 -6.29 1.40
CA ILE A 43 -9.63 -6.67 0.03
C ILE A 43 -8.38 -7.54 0.10
N ASN A 44 -8.48 -8.75 -0.48
CA ASN A 44 -7.38 -9.71 -0.45
C ASN A 44 -6.10 -9.14 -1.06
N ASN A 45 -4.98 -9.31 -0.34
CA ASN A 45 -3.65 -8.87 -0.75
C ASN A 45 -3.56 -7.38 -1.11
N ALA A 46 -4.46 -6.56 -0.58
CA ALA A 46 -4.45 -5.11 -0.73
C ALA A 46 -4.02 -4.44 0.58
N PHE A 47 -3.28 -3.35 0.45
CA PHE A 47 -2.66 -2.65 1.56
C PHE A 47 -2.97 -1.16 1.53
N ASP A 48 -3.19 -0.59 2.70
CA ASP A 48 -3.36 0.84 2.91
C ASP A 48 -1.99 1.52 2.84
N TYR A 49 -1.65 2.07 1.66
CA TYR A 49 -0.41 2.79 1.45
C TYR A 49 -0.48 4.23 1.99
N ASP A 50 -1.67 4.79 2.17
CA ASP A 50 -1.88 6.16 2.63
C ASP A 50 -1.52 6.29 4.13
N ASP A 51 -2.01 5.37 4.96
CA ASP A 51 -1.64 5.31 6.39
C ASP A 51 -0.13 5.04 6.55
N PHE A 52 0.41 4.13 5.73
CA PHE A 52 1.83 3.78 5.78
C PHE A 52 2.74 4.92 5.34
N THR A 53 2.41 5.64 4.28
CA THR A 53 3.23 6.78 3.81
C THR A 53 3.19 7.94 4.81
N ARG A 54 2.03 8.23 5.41
CA ARG A 54 1.94 9.21 6.51
C ARG A 54 2.82 8.81 7.68
N TRP A 55 2.79 7.55 8.11
CA TRP A 55 3.68 7.07 9.17
C TRP A 55 5.16 7.17 8.77
N LEU A 56 5.50 6.75 7.55
CA LEU A 56 6.88 6.72 7.07
C LEU A 56 7.50 8.12 6.97
N PHE A 57 6.77 9.08 6.38
CA PHE A 57 7.26 10.43 6.16
C PHE A 57 7.11 11.34 7.38
N ASN A 58 6.15 11.09 8.27
CA ASN A 58 6.08 11.82 9.56
C ASN A 58 7.16 11.38 10.57
N GLN A 59 7.97 10.35 10.25
CA GLN A 59 9.14 9.98 11.03
C GLN A 59 10.46 10.58 10.49
N GLN A 60 10.42 11.41 9.43
CA GLN A 60 11.58 12.21 9.07
C GLN A 60 11.58 13.51 9.90
N PRO A 61 12.68 13.83 10.64
CA PRO A 61 12.86 15.12 11.29
C PRO A 61 12.99 16.27 10.29
#